data_AF-A0A2D9TTR1-F1
#
_entry.id   AF-A0A2D9TTR1-F1
#
_cell.length_a   1.000
_cell.length_b   1.000
_cell.length_c   1.000
_cell.angle_alpha   90.00
_cell.angle_beta   90.00
_cell.angle_gamma   90.00
#
_symmetry.space_group_name_H-M   'P 1'
#
loop_
_entity.id
_entity.type
_entity.pdbx_description
1 polymer ?
#
loop_
_entity_poly.entity_id
_entity_poly.type
_entity_poly.pdbx_seq_one_letter_code
_entity_poly.pdbx_strand_id
1 'polypeptide(L)'
;MDVLGMSIAVGVLTGLALFLATAILLLQDVPAGYPIGPHLNVLSDYLPGYSVSWAGSVAGLLDGFVLGAIAGFVVALLWNLTRYIALASMLIKTAVLAD
;
A
#
# COMPACT_ATOMS: atom_id res chain seq x y z
N MET A 1 4.86 -15.34 -7.07
CA MET A 1 4.93 -13.88 -7.23
C MET A 1 6.29 -13.45 -6.75
N ASP A 2 6.97 -12.59 -7.50
CA ASP A 2 8.17 -11.95 -6.98
C ASP A 2 7.77 -11.04 -5.82
N VAL A 3 8.31 -11.33 -4.64
CA VAL A 3 7.94 -10.66 -3.39
C VAL A 3 8.44 -9.22 -3.40
N LEU A 4 9.66 -9.00 -3.92
CA LEU A 4 10.27 -7.68 -3.96
C LEU A 4 9.52 -6.78 -4.95
N GLY A 5 9.26 -7.27 -6.17
CA GLY A 5 8.47 -6.54 -7.17
C GLY A 5 7.08 -6.14 -6.67
N MET A 6 6.35 -7.06 -6.00
CA MET A 6 5.03 -6.75 -5.45
C MET A 6 5.09 -5.70 -4.35
N SER A 7 6.06 -5.80 -3.44
CA SER A 7 6.22 -4.85 -2.34
C SER A 7 6.50 -3.45 -2.86
N ILE A 8 7.46 -3.30 -3.77
CA ILE A 8 7.80 -1.99 -4.34
C ILE A 8 6.63 -1.43 -5.15
N ALA A 9 5.96 -2.24 -5.97
CA ALA A 9 4.86 -1.77 -6.80
C ALA A 9 3.69 -1.23 -5.95
N VAL A 10 3.27 -1.96 -4.93
CA VAL A 10 2.18 -1.52 -4.04
C VAL A 10 2.61 -0.33 -3.19
N GLY A 11 3.86 -0.30 -2.70
CA GLY A 11 4.41 0.85 -2.00
C GLY A 11 4.40 2.11 -2.86
N VAL A 12 4.94 2.06 -4.08
CA VAL A 12 4.94 3.23 -4.98
C VAL A 12 3.52 3.67 -5.31
N LEU A 13 2.62 2.74 -5.61
CA LEU A 13 1.23 3.05 -5.95
C LEU A 13 0.52 3.79 -4.79
N THR A 14 0.63 3.28 -3.58
CA THR A 14 -0.03 3.84 -2.39
C THR A 14 0.60 5.16 -1.93
N GLY A 15 1.93 5.26 -1.93
CA GLY A 15 2.64 6.51 -1.64
C GLY A 15 2.32 7.61 -2.64
N LEU A 16 2.35 7.31 -3.94
CA LEU A 16 1.95 8.26 -4.98
C LEU A 16 0.46 8.61 -4.89
N ALA A 17 -0.41 7.65 -4.59
CA ALA A 17 -1.84 7.93 -4.41
C ALA A 17 -2.08 8.94 -3.28
N LEU A 18 -1.40 8.80 -2.13
CA LEU A 18 -1.55 9.73 -1.01
C LEU A 18 -0.93 11.10 -1.31
N PHE A 19 0.24 11.14 -1.95
CA PHE A 19 0.87 12.38 -2.40
C PHE A 19 -0.03 13.14 -3.37
N LEU A 20 -0.52 12.47 -4.41
CA LEU A 20 -1.38 13.06 -5.44
C LEU A 20 -2.73 13.49 -4.86
N ALA A 21 -3.36 12.67 -4.00
CA ALA A 21 -4.60 13.07 -3.32
C ALA A 21 -4.40 14.36 -2.51
N THR A 22 -3.28 14.48 -1.80
CA THR A 22 -2.96 15.69 -1.04
C THR A 22 -2.66 16.87 -1.97
N ALA A 23 -1.87 16.67 -3.03
CA ALA A 23 -1.53 17.73 -3.99
C ALA A 23 -2.77 18.25 -4.74
N ILE A 24 -3.68 17.38 -5.15
CA ILE A 24 -4.93 17.75 -5.82
C ILE A 24 -5.79 18.62 -4.89
N LEU A 25 -5.91 18.26 -3.61
CA LEU A 25 -6.65 19.06 -2.62
C LEU A 25 -6.01 20.43 -2.39
N LEU A 26 -4.68 20.51 -2.38
CA LEU A 26 -3.95 21.78 -2.21
C LEU A 26 -4.05 22.70 -3.44
N LEU A 27 -4.27 22.14 -4.62
CA LEU A 27 -4.48 22.90 -5.86
C LEU A 27 -5.95 23.32 -6.06
N GLN A 28 -6.87 22.79 -5.25
CA GLN A 28 -8.28 23.13 -5.36
C GLN A 28 -8.53 24.54 -4.81
N ASP A 29 -9.16 25.39 -5.61
CA ASP A 29 -9.59 26.71 -5.15
C ASP A 29 -10.77 26.56 -4.18
N VAL A 30 -10.49 26.80 -2.91
CA VAL A 30 -11.46 26.75 -1.82
C VAL A 30 -11.61 28.17 -1.23
N PRO A 31 -12.84 28.65 -0.96
CA PRO A 31 -13.05 29.95 -0.33
C PRO A 31 -12.25 30.09 0.97
N ALA A 32 -11.65 31.27 1.19
CA ALA A 32 -10.84 31.54 2.37
C ALA A 32 -11.64 31.24 3.65
N GLY A 33 -11.09 30.33 4.48
CA GLY A 33 -11.70 29.92 5.75
C GLY A 33 -12.48 28.60 5.72
N TYR A 34 -12.63 27.96 4.55
CA TYR A 34 -13.21 26.62 4.48
C TYR A 34 -12.13 25.54 4.61
N PRO A 35 -12.33 24.49 5.43
CA PRO A 35 -11.32 23.46 5.64
C PRO A 35 -11.05 22.66 4.36
N ILE A 36 -9.79 22.57 3.97
CA ILE A 36 -9.34 21.81 2.79
C ILE A 36 -9.14 20.35 3.21
N GLY A 37 -9.81 19.43 2.51
CA GLY A 37 -9.58 17.99 2.69
C GLY A 37 -9.84 17.43 4.09
N PRO A 38 -10.97 17.75 4.77
CA PRO A 38 -11.20 17.31 6.15
C PRO A 38 -11.14 15.79 6.34
N HIS A 39 -11.59 15.00 5.36
CA HIS A 39 -11.48 13.55 5.41
C HIS A 39 -10.04 13.05 5.28
N LEU A 40 -9.23 13.70 4.43
CA LEU A 40 -7.82 13.34 4.26
C LEU A 40 -7.00 13.77 5.48
N ASN A 41 -7.39 14.85 6.14
CA ASN A 41 -6.71 15.34 7.33
C ASN A 41 -6.80 14.37 8.52
N VAL A 42 -7.80 13.48 8.58
CA VAL A 42 -7.89 12.43 9.60
C VAL A 42 -6.67 11.50 9.56
N LEU A 43 -6.00 11.36 8.41
CA LEU A 43 -4.78 10.58 8.30
C LEU A 43 -3.62 11.16 9.11
N SER A 44 -3.66 12.44 9.49
CA SER A 44 -2.62 13.07 10.33
C SER A 44 -2.57 12.50 11.75
N ASP A 45 -3.67 11.91 12.22
CA ASP A 45 -3.72 11.22 13.51
C ASP A 45 -3.01 9.86 13.50
N TYR A 46 -2.83 9.26 12.31
CA TYR A 46 -2.24 7.93 12.14
C TYR A 46 -0.85 7.96 11.52
N LEU A 47 -0.57 8.93 10.66
CA LEU A 47 0.67 9.02 9.90
C LEU A 47 1.60 10.09 10.51
N PRO A 48 2.79 9.69 11.00
CA PRO A 48 3.69 10.60 11.68
C PRO A 48 4.24 11.68 10.74
N GLY A 49 3.89 12.94 11.01
CA GLY A 49 4.34 14.09 10.21
C GLY A 49 3.48 14.37 8.98
N TYR A 50 2.41 13.60 8.76
CA TYR A 50 1.44 13.91 7.73
C TYR A 50 0.56 15.09 8.13
N SER A 51 0.33 15.99 7.18
CA SER A 51 -0.68 17.05 7.24
C SER A 51 -1.10 17.37 5.81
N VAL A 52 -2.28 17.97 5.63
CA VAL A 52 -2.72 18.45 4.31
C VAL A 52 -1.94 19.73 3.95
N SER A 53 -0.66 19.55 3.63
CA SER A 53 0.30 20.60 3.26
C SER A 53 1.33 20.04 2.27
N TRP A 54 2.07 20.91 1.58
CA TRP A 54 3.10 20.47 0.63
C TRP A 54 4.25 19.68 1.30
N ALA A 55 4.60 20.01 2.54
CA ALA A 55 5.58 19.23 3.30
C ALA A 55 4.98 17.91 3.80
N GLY A 56 3.74 17.96 4.28
CA GLY A 56 3.01 16.78 4.75
C GLY A 56 2.69 15.77 3.64
N SER A 57 2.55 16.22 2.39
CA SER A 57 2.35 15.31 1.24
C SER A 57 3.59 14.46 0.96
N VAL A 58 4.81 15.00 1.18
CA VAL A 58 6.06 14.23 1.06
C VAL A 58 6.18 13.22 2.20
N ALA A 59 5.80 13.58 3.43
CA ALA A 59 5.70 12.63 4.53
C ALA A 59 4.69 11.51 4.20
N GLY A 60 3.52 11.88 3.69
CA GLY A 60 2.50 10.92 3.24
C GLY A 60 2.98 10.00 2.10
N LEU A 61 3.83 10.48 1.21
CA LEU A 61 4.45 9.64 0.19
C LEU A 61 5.30 8.53 0.82
N LEU A 62 6.13 8.89 1.80
CA LEU A 62 7.01 7.95 2.48
C LEU A 62 6.22 6.95 3.33
N ASP A 63 5.30 7.45 4.16
CA ASP A 63 4.47 6.60 5.02
C ASP A 63 3.56 5.68 4.17
N GLY A 64 2.94 6.23 3.13
CA GLY A 64 2.14 5.47 2.18
C GLY A 64 2.98 4.38 1.49
N PHE A 65 4.21 4.71 1.08
CA PHE A 65 5.13 3.73 0.51
C PHE A 65 5.46 2.59 1.47
N VAL A 66 5.79 2.90 2.73
CA VAL A 66 6.13 1.86 3.72
C VAL A 66 4.93 0.96 3.99
N LEU A 67 3.75 1.54 4.24
CA LEU A 67 2.53 0.77 4.51
C LEU A 67 2.12 -0.09 3.30
N GLY A 68 2.18 0.47 2.10
CA GLY A 68 1.89 -0.27 0.87
C GLY A 68 2.91 -1.36 0.60
N ALA A 69 4.20 -1.12 0.87
CA ALA A 69 5.23 -2.14 0.68
C ALA A 69 5.05 -3.32 1.64
N ILE A 70 4.68 -3.05 2.90
CA ILE A 70 4.35 -4.10 3.88
C ILE A 70 3.11 -4.89 3.41
N ALA A 71 2.06 -4.21 2.94
CA ALA A 71 0.87 -4.88 2.43
C ALA A 71 1.19 -5.76 1.20
N GLY A 72 1.95 -5.23 0.23
CA GLY A 72 2.39 -5.96 -0.96
C GLY A 72 3.25 -7.17 -0.63
N PHE A 73 4.15 -7.04 0.35
CA PHE A 73 4.97 -8.12 0.88
C PHE A 73 4.10 -9.25 1.45
N VAL A 74 3.16 -8.93 2.34
CA VAL A 74 2.27 -9.91 2.96
C VAL A 74 1.42 -10.62 1.92
N VAL A 75 0.86 -9.90 0.95
CA VAL A 75 0.07 -10.50 -0.13
C VAL A 75 0.92 -11.47 -0.97
N ALA A 76 2.13 -11.07 -1.37
CA ALA A 76 3.01 -11.93 -2.15
C ALA A 76 3.43 -13.19 -1.38
N LEU A 77 3.71 -13.06 -0.08
CA LEU A 77 4.03 -14.20 0.78
C LEU A 77 2.87 -15.18 0.87
N LEU A 78 1.66 -14.70 1.18
CA LEU A 78 0.48 -15.56 1.33
C LEU A 78 0.13 -16.28 0.02
N TRP A 79 0.26 -15.59 -1.12
CA TRP A 79 0.07 -16.20 -2.42
C TRP A 79 1.07 -17.32 -2.70
N ASN A 80 2.35 -17.07 -2.42
CA ASN A 80 3.41 -18.05 -2.62
C ASN A 80 3.21 -19.26 -1.71
N LEU A 81 2.90 -19.02 -0.42
CA LEU A 81 2.62 -20.08 0.55
C LEU A 81 1.46 -20.98 0.09
N THR A 82 0.34 -20.37 -0.33
CA THR A 82 -0.84 -21.11 -0.80
C THR A 82 -0.48 -21.99 -2.00
N ARG A 83 0.32 -21.48 -2.94
CA ARG A 83 0.79 -22.28 -4.09
C ARG A 83 1.70 -23.42 -3.69
N TYR A 84 2.64 -23.21 -2.77
CA TYR A 84 3.52 -24.29 -2.32
C TYR A 84 2.75 -25.40 -1.62
N ILE A 85 1.77 -25.06 -0.78
CA ILE A 85 0.89 -26.04 -0.13
C ILE A 85 0.09 -26.83 -1.17
N ALA A 86 -0.48 -26.15 -2.18
CA ALA A 86 -1.23 -26.81 -3.24
C ALA A 86 -0.34 -27.80 -4.04
N LEU A 87 0.87 -27.38 -4.43
CA LEU A 87 1.83 -28.24 -5.14
C LEU A 87 2.24 -29.45 -4.30
N ALA A 88 2.54 -29.25 -3.01
CA ALA A 88 2.86 -30.36 -2.10
C ALA A 88 1.70 -31.36 -2.00
N SER A 89 0.45 -30.87 -1.91
CA SER A 89 -0.73 -31.74 -1.86
C SER A 89 -0.93 -32.56 -3.14
N MET A 90 -0.59 -31.99 -4.31
CA MET A 90 -0.67 -32.69 -5.59
C MET A 90 0.41 -33.77 -5.71
N LEU A 91 1.65 -33.46 -5.33
CA LEU A 91 2.78 -34.39 -5.39
C LEU A 91 2.57 -35.61 -4.49
N ILE A 92 2.05 -35.41 -3.26
CA ILE A 92 1.71 -36.50 -2.35
C ILE A 92 0.65 -37.41 -2.97
N LYS A 93 -0.40 -36.83 -3.55
CA LYS A 93 -1.47 -37.61 -4.21
C LYS A 93 -0.94 -38.42 -5.39
N THR A 94 -0.06 -37.86 -6.22
CA THR A 94 0.52 -38.60 -7.36
C THR A 94 1.46 -39.72 -6.93
N ALA A 95 2.22 -39.55 -5.83
CA ALA A 95 3.08 -40.59 -5.31
C ALA A 95 2.26 -41.78 -4.78
N VAL A 96 1.20 -41.52 -4.01
CA VAL A 96 0.29 -42.56 -3.50
C VAL A 96 -0.44 -43.32 -4.61
N LEU A 97 -0.76 -42.67 -5.74
CA LEU A 97 -1.41 -43.33 -6.87
C LEU A 97 -0.45 -44.15 -7.74
N ALA A 98 0.85 -44.00 -7.55
CA ALA A 98 1.87 -44.72 -8.31
C ALA A 98 2.32 -46.04 -7.64
N ASP A 99 1.98 -46.21 -6.35
CA ASP A 99 2.17 -47.44 -5.56
C ASP A 99 0.96 -48.38 -5.68
#